data_AF-A0A1Y1QJL3-F1
#
_entry.id   AF-A0A1Y1QJL3-F1
#
_cell.length_a   1.000
_cell.length_b   1.000
_cell.length_c   1.000
_cell.angle_alpha   90.00
_cell.angle_beta   90.00
_cell.angle_gamma   90.00
#
_symmetry.space_group_name_H-M   'P 1'
#
loop_
_entity.id
_entity.type
_entity.pdbx_description
1 polymer ?
#
loop_
_entity_poly.entity_id
_entity_poly.type
_entity_poly.pdbx_seq_one_letter_code
_entity_poly.pdbx_strand_id
1 'polypeptide(L)'
;MKPHYLSRHVLLALTLIGVGACSQSNESVSTDTTTTGAAVARFDPATGQIPQTNDLLLLGTQDGTLNIPTATITNAGQLGLINTLNTLDGFGLTAPIAATFGSGLNTASLQVGNSVRVFEVVKDAATQAITGVTRELTAAELFVTATGTQQETLALLPLKPLRESTSYLVVLTNAIR
;
A
#
# COMPACT_ATOMS: atom_id res chain seq x y z
N MET A 1 28.05 68.63 26.82
CA MET A 1 27.32 69.38 25.78
C MET A 1 26.77 68.39 24.76
N LYS A 2 25.44 68.40 24.55
CA LYS A 2 24.70 67.77 23.42
C LYS A 2 24.85 68.68 22.17
N PRO A 3 24.60 68.25 20.90
CA PRO A 3 23.40 67.48 20.52
C PRO A 3 23.53 66.46 19.35
N HIS A 4 22.38 65.81 19.16
CA HIS A 4 21.92 64.83 18.18
C HIS A 4 22.13 65.18 16.69
N TYR A 5 22.25 64.14 15.85
CA TYR A 5 21.41 64.05 14.64
C TYR A 5 21.04 62.59 14.31
N LEU A 6 19.80 62.44 13.84
CA LEU A 6 19.01 61.24 13.57
C LEU A 6 18.86 61.15 12.04
N SER A 7 19.04 60.00 11.38
CA SER A 7 18.46 59.80 10.04
C SER A 7 18.33 58.33 9.61
N ARG A 8 17.11 57.81 9.83
CA ARG A 8 16.26 57.02 8.91
C ARG A 8 16.97 56.06 7.93
N HIS A 9 16.89 54.75 8.19
CA HIS A 9 16.71 53.75 7.12
C HIS A 9 15.74 52.62 7.55
N VAL A 10 14.52 52.76 7.02
CA VAL A 10 13.56 51.75 6.55
C VAL A 10 13.53 50.39 7.28
N LEU A 11 12.50 50.27 8.12
CA LEU A 11 11.91 49.04 8.65
C LEU A 11 11.32 48.22 7.49
N LEU A 12 11.90 47.06 7.17
CA LEU A 12 11.26 46.04 6.33
C LEU A 12 10.95 44.82 7.20
N ALA A 13 9.81 44.90 7.90
CA ALA A 13 9.22 43.79 8.63
C ALA A 13 8.55 42.85 7.62
N LEU A 14 9.22 41.76 7.26
CA LEU A 14 8.59 40.66 6.53
C LEU A 14 7.95 39.72 7.56
N THR A 15 6.77 40.10 8.04
CA THR A 15 5.90 39.25 8.86
C THR A 15 5.36 38.12 8.00
N LEU A 16 5.97 36.94 8.10
CA LEU A 16 5.37 35.71 7.60
C LEU A 16 4.27 35.29 8.57
N ILE A 17 3.03 35.51 8.16
CA ILE A 17 1.82 35.05 8.82
C ILE A 17 1.81 33.51 8.71
N GLY A 18 2.29 32.84 9.75
CA GLY A 18 2.14 31.40 9.92
C GLY A 18 0.85 31.11 10.69
N VAL A 19 -0.28 30.96 9.99
CA VAL A 19 -1.48 30.36 10.57
C VAL A 19 -1.41 28.86 10.31
N GLY A 20 -0.84 28.13 11.26
CA GLY A 20 -0.95 26.68 11.36
C GLY A 20 -1.69 26.35 12.63
N ALA A 21 -3.00 26.15 12.54
CA ALA A 21 -3.84 25.75 13.65
C ALA A 21 -3.50 24.32 14.09
N CYS A 22 -2.65 24.17 15.11
CA CYS A 22 -2.63 22.96 15.91
C CYS A 22 -3.71 23.11 16.99
N SER A 23 -4.92 22.60 16.74
CA SER A 23 -5.86 22.33 17.82
C SER A 23 -5.32 21.15 18.62
N GLN A 24 -4.64 21.46 19.73
CA GLN A 24 -4.37 20.48 20.78
C GLN A 24 -5.69 20.24 21.52
N SER A 25 -6.53 19.38 20.97
CA SER A 25 -7.63 18.79 21.75
C SER A 25 -7.00 17.77 22.69
N ASN A 26 -6.90 18.13 23.96
CA ASN A 26 -6.66 17.18 25.05
C ASN A 26 -7.91 16.31 25.20
N GLU A 27 -8.08 15.37 24.26
CA GLU A 27 -8.98 14.23 24.45
C GLU A 27 -8.33 13.34 25.52
N SER A 28 -8.80 13.47 26.74
CA SER A 28 -8.61 12.46 27.77
C SER A 28 -9.26 11.17 27.27
N VAL A 29 -8.44 10.29 26.69
CA VAL A 29 -8.82 8.91 26.36
C VAL A 29 -9.25 8.26 27.66
N SER A 30 -10.56 8.18 27.86
CA SER A 30 -11.14 7.23 28.79
C SER A 30 -10.87 5.87 28.18
N THR A 31 -10.10 5.02 28.88
CA THR A 31 -9.86 3.63 28.48
C THR A 31 -11.15 2.84 28.64
N ASP A 32 -12.11 3.09 27.76
CA ASP A 32 -13.19 2.15 27.48
C ASP A 32 -12.60 1.10 26.52
N THR A 33 -12.32 -0.08 27.07
CA THR A 33 -11.70 -1.21 26.38
C THR A 33 -12.65 -1.91 25.41
N THR A 34 -13.32 -1.14 24.54
CA THR A 34 -14.01 -1.65 23.36
C THR A 34 -13.53 -0.93 22.10
N THR A 35 -12.22 -0.74 21.97
CA THR A 35 -11.62 -0.40 20.68
C THR A 35 -11.68 -1.65 19.82
N THR A 36 -12.69 -1.74 18.94
CA THR A 36 -12.57 -2.60 17.76
C THR A 36 -11.46 -1.99 16.93
N GLY A 37 -10.20 -2.38 17.21
CA GLY A 37 -9.03 -1.77 16.61
C GLY A 37 -9.15 -1.87 15.09
N ALA A 38 -9.03 -0.73 14.40
CA ALA A 38 -9.04 -0.73 12.94
C ALA A 38 -7.93 -1.68 12.46
N ALA A 39 -8.26 -2.59 11.55
CA ALA A 39 -7.27 -3.47 10.95
C ALA A 39 -6.29 -2.64 10.11
N VAL A 40 -5.04 -2.51 10.58
CA VAL A 40 -4.00 -1.75 9.88
C VAL A 40 -3.20 -2.69 9.00
N ALA A 41 -3.28 -2.49 7.68
CA ALA A 41 -2.45 -3.22 6.72
C ALA A 41 -0.98 -2.87 6.92
N ARG A 42 -0.09 -3.88 6.86
CA ARG A 42 1.34 -3.68 6.92
C ARG A 42 1.87 -3.33 5.53
N PHE A 43 2.53 -2.19 5.44
CA PHE A 43 3.21 -1.74 4.23
C PHE A 43 4.45 -0.95 4.61
N ASP A 44 5.60 -1.60 4.50
CA ASP A 44 6.93 -1.00 4.64
C ASP A 44 7.85 -1.59 3.57
N PRO A 45 7.90 -0.96 2.37
CA PRO A 45 8.75 -1.39 1.27
C PRO A 45 10.24 -1.41 1.61
N ALA A 46 10.70 -0.59 2.56
CA ALA A 46 12.12 -0.53 2.93
C ALA A 46 12.58 -1.80 3.65
N THR A 47 11.67 -2.47 4.36
CA THR A 47 11.93 -3.76 5.04
C THR A 47 11.33 -4.95 4.31
N GLY A 48 10.78 -4.75 3.12
CA GLY A 48 10.15 -5.81 2.31
C GLY A 48 8.78 -6.27 2.81
N GLN A 49 8.15 -5.53 3.74
CA GLN A 49 6.78 -5.79 4.17
C GLN A 49 5.82 -5.21 3.14
N ILE A 50 5.63 -5.93 2.05
CA ILE A 50 4.71 -5.57 0.98
C ILE A 50 3.75 -6.73 0.72
N PRO A 51 2.55 -6.48 0.14
CA PRO A 51 1.72 -7.54 -0.39
C PRO A 51 2.52 -8.43 -1.36
N GLN A 52 2.34 -9.76 -1.31
CA GLN A 52 3.19 -10.70 -2.06
C GLN A 52 3.09 -10.57 -3.60
N THR A 53 1.93 -10.10 -4.09
CA THR A 53 1.64 -9.92 -5.52
C THR A 53 1.53 -8.41 -5.77
N ASN A 54 2.68 -7.75 -5.90
CA ASN A 54 2.75 -6.29 -5.92
C ASN A 54 3.72 -5.77 -7.00
N ASP A 55 3.29 -4.73 -7.71
CA ASP A 55 4.02 -4.11 -8.81
C ASP A 55 5.37 -3.51 -8.40
N LEU A 56 5.61 -3.24 -7.11
CA LEU A 56 6.93 -2.86 -6.60
C LEU A 56 8.02 -3.88 -6.97
N LEU A 57 7.64 -5.15 -7.12
CA LEU A 57 8.54 -6.23 -7.52
C LEU A 57 8.81 -6.26 -9.02
N LEU A 58 8.21 -5.39 -9.84
CA LEU A 58 8.50 -5.25 -11.27
C LEU A 58 9.31 -3.96 -11.55
N LEU A 59 9.58 -3.14 -10.53
CA LEU A 59 10.24 -1.84 -10.73
C LEU A 59 11.63 -2.01 -11.35
N GLY A 60 11.92 -1.15 -12.34
CA GLY A 60 13.19 -1.15 -13.05
C GLY A 60 13.24 -2.08 -14.27
N THR A 61 12.19 -2.89 -14.52
CA THR A 61 12.05 -3.65 -15.77
C THR A 61 11.20 -2.89 -16.77
N GLN A 62 11.42 -3.15 -18.07
CA GLN A 62 10.61 -2.60 -19.16
C GLN A 62 9.73 -3.66 -19.83
N ASP A 63 10.02 -4.93 -19.57
CA ASP A 63 9.39 -6.09 -20.18
C ASP A 63 8.35 -6.77 -19.26
N GLY A 64 8.14 -6.26 -18.04
CA GLY A 64 7.17 -6.80 -17.09
C GLY A 64 7.72 -7.94 -16.22
N THR A 65 9.00 -8.29 -16.39
CA THR A 65 9.62 -9.32 -15.56
C THR A 65 9.73 -8.92 -14.09
N LEU A 66 9.70 -9.93 -13.22
CA LEU A 66 9.97 -9.73 -11.80
C LEU A 66 11.43 -9.31 -11.58
N ASN A 67 11.63 -8.39 -10.64
CA ASN A 67 12.90 -7.80 -10.23
C ASN A 67 13.01 -7.77 -8.70
N ILE A 68 12.90 -8.94 -8.08
CA ILE A 68 13.08 -9.14 -6.65
C ILE A 68 14.55 -8.89 -6.29
N PRO A 69 14.86 -8.05 -5.28
CA PRO A 69 16.25 -7.76 -4.88
C PRO A 69 17.03 -9.00 -4.44
N THR A 70 18.26 -9.15 -4.95
CA THR A 70 19.12 -10.31 -4.65
C THR A 70 20.38 -9.96 -3.85
N ALA A 71 20.71 -8.68 -3.70
CA ALA A 71 22.01 -8.21 -3.19
C ALA A 71 22.35 -8.68 -1.76
N THR A 72 21.35 -8.98 -0.93
CA THR A 72 21.54 -9.40 0.46
C THR A 72 21.44 -10.92 0.66
N ILE A 73 21.16 -11.69 -0.40
CA ILE A 73 20.94 -13.14 -0.33
C ILE A 73 22.28 -13.88 -0.40
N THR A 74 22.66 -14.54 0.69
CA THR A 74 23.93 -15.30 0.80
C THR A 74 23.77 -16.80 0.56
N ASN A 75 22.55 -17.34 0.73
CA ASN A 75 22.29 -18.76 0.47
C ASN A 75 22.14 -19.01 -1.04
N ALA A 76 22.98 -19.88 -1.59
CA ALA A 76 23.00 -20.15 -3.04
C ALA A 76 21.69 -20.77 -3.57
N GLY A 77 21.02 -21.62 -2.78
CA GLY A 77 19.74 -22.22 -3.17
C GLY A 77 18.63 -21.18 -3.23
N GLN A 78 18.55 -20.31 -2.22
CA GLN A 78 17.62 -19.18 -2.22
C GLN A 78 17.91 -18.20 -3.35
N LEU A 79 19.17 -17.86 -3.60
CA LEU A 79 19.57 -16.99 -4.71
C LEU A 79 19.16 -17.60 -6.06
N GLY A 80 19.40 -18.89 -6.26
CA GLY A 80 18.98 -19.61 -7.47
C GLY A 80 17.46 -19.60 -7.67
N LEU A 81 16.68 -19.76 -6.59
CA LEU A 81 15.22 -19.67 -6.64
C LEU A 81 14.77 -18.25 -7.02
N ILE A 82 15.28 -17.21 -6.35
CA ILE A 82 14.90 -15.83 -6.65
C ILE A 82 15.29 -15.43 -8.07
N ASN A 83 16.47 -15.83 -8.56
CA ASN A 83 16.86 -15.61 -9.94
C ASN A 83 15.90 -16.27 -10.93
N THR A 84 15.39 -17.46 -10.60
CA THR A 84 14.38 -18.14 -11.43
C THR A 84 13.05 -17.40 -11.39
N LEU A 85 12.62 -16.93 -10.22
CA LEU A 85 11.41 -16.10 -10.11
C LEU A 85 11.54 -14.79 -10.89
N ASN A 86 12.72 -14.16 -10.91
CA ASN A 86 12.99 -12.96 -11.70
C ASN A 86 12.98 -13.21 -13.24
N THR A 87 12.86 -14.46 -13.69
CA THR A 87 12.60 -14.75 -15.12
C THR A 87 11.11 -14.78 -15.47
N LEU A 88 10.23 -14.70 -14.47
CA LEU A 88 8.78 -14.69 -14.70
C LEU A 88 8.33 -13.32 -15.19
N ASP A 89 7.48 -13.33 -16.21
CA ASP A 89 6.77 -12.16 -16.74
C ASP A 89 5.52 -11.89 -15.90
N GLY A 90 5.67 -11.06 -14.89
CA GLY A 90 4.65 -10.78 -13.88
C GLY A 90 4.33 -11.97 -12.96
N PHE A 91 3.11 -11.94 -12.42
CA PHE A 91 2.60 -12.97 -11.51
C PHE A 91 1.63 -13.91 -12.22
N GLY A 92 1.53 -15.15 -11.72
CA GLY A 92 0.61 -16.13 -12.29
C GLY A 92 -0.86 -15.68 -12.21
N LEU A 93 -1.65 -16.00 -13.24
CA LEU A 93 -3.06 -15.59 -13.37
C LEU A 93 -3.99 -16.17 -12.29
N THR A 94 -3.52 -17.18 -11.56
CA THR A 94 -4.22 -17.82 -10.43
C THR A 94 -3.48 -17.63 -9.11
N ALA A 95 -2.40 -16.83 -9.09
CA ALA A 95 -1.66 -16.56 -7.87
C ALA A 95 -2.56 -15.81 -6.87
N PRO A 96 -2.62 -16.24 -5.60
CA PRO A 96 -3.30 -15.47 -4.57
C PRO A 96 -2.66 -14.09 -4.43
N ILE A 97 -3.47 -13.09 -4.11
CA ILE A 97 -3.00 -11.76 -3.71
C ILE A 97 -3.16 -11.67 -2.19
N ALA A 98 -2.05 -11.49 -1.48
CA ALA A 98 -2.04 -11.52 -0.02
C ALA A 98 -1.47 -10.24 0.59
N ALA A 99 -2.10 -9.76 1.67
CA ALA A 99 -1.65 -8.63 2.46
C ALA A 99 -1.78 -8.93 3.95
N THR A 100 -0.72 -8.66 4.71
CA THR A 100 -0.66 -8.91 6.16
C THR A 100 -1.09 -7.66 6.94
N PHE A 101 -1.70 -7.87 8.10
CA PHE A 101 -2.20 -6.83 9.00
C PHE A 101 -1.51 -6.87 10.36
N GLY A 102 -1.64 -5.77 11.13
CA GLY A 102 -1.12 -5.66 12.48
C GLY A 102 -1.81 -6.56 13.51
N SER A 103 -3.03 -7.00 13.22
CA SER A 103 -3.89 -7.81 14.08
C SER A 103 -4.65 -8.85 13.26
N GLY A 104 -5.29 -9.81 13.94
CA GLY A 104 -6.22 -10.73 13.32
C GLY A 104 -7.41 -10.02 12.68
N LEU A 105 -7.94 -10.60 11.61
CA LEU A 105 -9.05 -10.08 10.82
C LEU A 105 -10.33 -10.86 11.10
N ASN A 106 -11.44 -10.15 11.25
CA ASN A 106 -12.77 -10.71 11.19
C ASN A 106 -13.14 -11.03 9.75
N THR A 107 -13.18 -12.32 9.41
CA THR A 107 -13.52 -12.81 8.07
C THR A 107 -14.88 -12.35 7.55
N ALA A 108 -15.88 -12.12 8.44
CA ALA A 108 -17.19 -11.64 8.04
C ALA A 108 -17.17 -10.18 7.54
N SER A 109 -16.13 -9.42 7.91
CA SER A 109 -15.90 -8.07 7.41
C SER A 109 -15.26 -8.04 6.02
N LEU A 110 -14.70 -9.16 5.54
CA LEU A 110 -14.03 -9.26 4.24
C LEU A 110 -15.04 -9.54 3.14
N GLN A 111 -15.38 -8.52 2.36
CA GLN A 111 -16.45 -8.56 1.37
C GLN A 111 -15.98 -7.96 0.07
N VAL A 112 -15.94 -8.79 -0.98
CA VAL A 112 -15.62 -8.35 -2.35
C VAL A 112 -16.70 -7.37 -2.83
N GLY A 113 -16.28 -6.23 -3.37
CA GLY A 113 -17.15 -5.15 -3.82
C GLY A 113 -17.61 -4.20 -2.71
N ASN A 114 -17.17 -4.41 -1.47
CA ASN A 114 -17.42 -3.50 -0.35
C ASN A 114 -16.11 -3.16 0.38
N SER A 115 -15.66 -4.04 1.29
CA SER A 115 -14.48 -3.77 2.11
C SER A 115 -13.18 -4.07 1.37
N VAL A 116 -13.25 -4.93 0.35
CA VAL A 116 -12.17 -5.30 -0.56
C VAL A 116 -12.67 -5.10 -1.99
N ARG A 117 -12.05 -4.18 -2.73
CA ARG A 117 -12.44 -3.85 -4.10
C ARG A 117 -11.27 -4.07 -5.03
N VAL A 118 -11.53 -4.63 -6.21
CA VAL A 118 -10.48 -4.98 -7.16
C VAL A 118 -10.87 -4.48 -8.54
N PHE A 119 -9.98 -3.74 -9.17
CA PHE A 119 -10.24 -3.10 -10.45
C PHE A 119 -9.26 -3.56 -11.50
N GLU A 120 -9.75 -3.89 -12.69
CA GLU A 120 -8.90 -3.88 -13.89
C GLU A 120 -8.56 -2.42 -14.21
N VAL A 121 -7.27 -2.13 -14.34
CA VAL A 121 -6.78 -0.77 -14.55
C VAL A 121 -5.89 -0.68 -15.78
N VAL A 122 -5.83 0.52 -16.33
CA VAL A 122 -4.86 0.90 -17.37
C VAL A 122 -3.71 1.62 -16.70
N LYS A 123 -2.48 1.23 -17.03
CA LYS A 123 -1.27 1.90 -16.56
C LYS A 123 -0.56 2.60 -17.71
N ASP A 124 0.07 3.72 -17.42
CA ASP A 124 1.10 4.29 -18.28
C ASP A 124 2.37 3.42 -18.22
N ALA A 125 2.88 2.99 -19.37
CA ALA A 125 3.99 2.03 -19.40
C ALA A 125 5.31 2.62 -18.88
N ALA A 126 5.54 3.93 -19.04
CA ALA A 126 6.78 4.58 -18.66
C ALA A 126 6.85 4.88 -17.16
N THR A 127 5.73 5.31 -16.57
CA THR A 127 5.64 5.74 -15.18
C THR A 127 5.01 4.70 -14.25
N GLN A 128 4.39 3.65 -14.81
CA GLN A 128 3.57 2.68 -14.10
C GLN A 128 2.36 3.28 -13.37
N ALA A 129 2.06 4.57 -13.61
CA ALA A 129 0.93 5.25 -13.00
C ALA A 129 -0.39 4.70 -13.54
N ILE A 130 -1.37 4.53 -12.66
CA ILE A 130 -2.74 4.17 -13.07
C ILE A 130 -3.37 5.38 -13.76
N THR A 131 -3.78 5.21 -15.02
CA THR A 131 -4.38 6.27 -15.85
C THR A 131 -5.87 6.05 -16.11
N GLY A 132 -6.40 4.87 -15.79
CA GLY A 132 -7.82 4.58 -15.96
C GLY A 132 -8.26 3.31 -15.24
N VAL A 133 -9.58 3.21 -15.02
CA VAL A 133 -10.25 2.03 -14.50
C VAL A 133 -11.12 1.46 -15.62
N THR A 134 -10.94 0.19 -15.94
CA THR A 134 -11.71 -0.52 -16.98
C THR A 134 -13.00 -1.08 -16.40
N ARG A 135 -12.91 -1.83 -15.29
CA ARG A 135 -14.05 -2.42 -14.58
C ARG A 135 -13.66 -2.84 -13.17
N GLU A 136 -14.66 -3.08 -12.32
CA GLU A 136 -14.49 -3.72 -11.02
C GLU A 136 -14.79 -5.23 -11.14
N LEU A 137 -13.99 -6.05 -10.47
CA LEU A 137 -14.20 -7.49 -10.34
C LEU A 137 -15.23 -7.78 -9.25
N THR A 138 -15.96 -8.87 -9.42
CA THR A 138 -17.08 -9.23 -8.52
C THR A 138 -16.78 -10.44 -7.64
N ALA A 139 -17.63 -10.70 -6.64
CA ALA A 139 -17.57 -11.89 -5.80
C ALA A 139 -17.77 -13.21 -6.58
N ALA A 140 -18.23 -13.16 -7.84
CA ALA A 140 -18.28 -14.33 -8.71
C ALA A 140 -16.90 -14.69 -9.29
N GLU A 141 -15.92 -13.80 -9.18
CA GLU A 141 -14.58 -13.92 -9.78
C GLU A 141 -13.49 -14.03 -8.71
N LEU A 142 -13.79 -13.58 -7.50
CA LEU A 142 -12.85 -13.48 -6.39
C LEU A 142 -13.47 -14.03 -5.12
N PHE A 143 -12.66 -14.74 -4.36
CA PHE A 143 -12.94 -15.13 -2.99
C PHE A 143 -11.93 -14.44 -2.06
N VAL A 144 -12.40 -13.91 -0.94
CA VAL A 144 -11.53 -13.27 0.06
C VAL A 144 -11.72 -13.93 1.42
N THR A 145 -10.62 -14.15 2.12
CA THR A 145 -10.62 -14.71 3.47
C THR A 145 -9.41 -14.22 4.28
N ALA A 146 -9.41 -14.52 5.57
CA ALA A 146 -8.26 -14.34 6.44
C ALA A 146 -7.56 -15.70 6.65
N THR A 147 -6.23 -15.67 6.63
CA THR A 147 -5.34 -16.81 6.82
C THR A 147 -4.23 -16.44 7.81
N GLY A 148 -3.34 -17.37 8.14
CA GLY A 148 -2.38 -17.22 9.23
C GLY A 148 -2.91 -17.79 10.54
N THR A 149 -2.03 -18.01 11.51
CA THR A 149 -2.40 -18.62 12.80
C THR A 149 -3.29 -17.71 13.65
N GLN A 150 -3.21 -16.40 13.42
CA GLN A 150 -4.01 -15.38 14.09
C GLN A 150 -4.99 -14.70 13.12
N GLN A 151 -5.21 -15.25 11.93
CA GLN A 151 -6.05 -14.65 10.88
C GLN A 151 -5.57 -13.26 10.44
N GLU A 152 -4.27 -13.02 10.51
CA GLU A 152 -3.63 -11.71 10.25
C GLU A 152 -3.35 -11.44 8.77
N THR A 153 -3.56 -12.41 7.88
CA THR A 153 -3.27 -12.27 6.45
C THR A 153 -4.55 -12.35 5.63
N LEU A 154 -4.92 -11.24 5.00
CA LEU A 154 -5.94 -11.24 3.97
C LEU A 154 -5.40 -11.97 2.75
N ALA A 155 -6.13 -12.99 2.29
CA ALA A 155 -5.85 -13.70 1.05
C ALA A 155 -7.04 -13.51 0.10
N LEU A 156 -6.74 -12.96 -1.08
CA LEU A 156 -7.67 -12.80 -2.18
C LEU A 156 -7.31 -13.83 -3.26
N LEU A 157 -8.26 -14.73 -3.56
CA LEU A 157 -8.08 -15.85 -4.47
C LEU A 157 -8.93 -15.64 -5.72
N PRO A 158 -8.32 -15.61 -6.91
CA PRO A 158 -9.06 -15.71 -8.17
C PRO A 158 -9.80 -17.05 -8.26
N LEU A 159 -11.11 -17.02 -8.49
CA LEU A 159 -11.94 -18.22 -8.70
C LEU A 159 -11.87 -18.75 -10.13
N LYS A 160 -11.37 -17.92 -11.04
CA LYS A 160 -10.99 -18.23 -12.42
C LYS A 160 -9.69 -17.49 -12.73
N PRO A 161 -8.90 -17.96 -13.70
CA PRO A 161 -7.71 -17.21 -14.12
C PRO A 161 -8.05 -15.76 -14.45
N LEU A 162 -7.26 -14.83 -13.90
CA LEU A 162 -7.31 -13.43 -14.27
C LEU A 162 -6.91 -13.27 -15.75
N ARG A 163 -7.29 -12.14 -16.35
CA ARG A 163 -6.87 -11.82 -17.73
C ARG A 163 -5.36 -11.62 -17.77
N GLU A 164 -4.72 -12.21 -18.78
CA GLU A 164 -3.31 -11.99 -19.11
C GLU A 164 -3.04 -10.53 -19.48
N SER A 165 -1.77 -10.11 -19.38
CA SER A 165 -1.32 -8.76 -19.75
C SER A 165 -2.20 -7.63 -19.19
N THR A 166 -2.73 -7.82 -17.98
CA THR A 166 -3.69 -6.92 -17.33
C THR A 166 -3.22 -6.59 -15.93
N SER A 167 -3.38 -5.32 -15.53
CA SER A 167 -3.04 -4.85 -14.18
C SER A 167 -4.29 -4.72 -13.33
N TYR A 168 -4.14 -5.04 -12.04
CA TYR A 168 -5.23 -5.00 -11.08
C TYR A 168 -4.87 -4.10 -9.90
N LEU A 169 -5.77 -3.18 -9.56
CA LEU A 169 -5.67 -2.37 -8.35
C LEU A 169 -6.55 -3.00 -7.27
N VAL A 170 -5.94 -3.36 -6.14
CA VAL A 170 -6.66 -3.81 -4.94
C VAL A 170 -6.79 -2.63 -3.98
N VAL A 171 -8.03 -2.32 -3.60
CA VAL A 171 -8.37 -1.27 -2.64
C VAL A 171 -8.96 -1.94 -1.40
N LEU A 172 -8.32 -1.69 -0.26
CA LEU A 172 -8.76 -2.14 1.06
C LEU A 172 -9.33 -0.93 1.80
N THR A 173 -10.50 -1.08 2.42
CA THR A 173 -11.19 0.02 3.09
C THR A 173 -11.19 -0.14 4.62
N ASN A 174 -11.55 0.93 5.33
CA ASN A 174 -11.72 0.92 6.78
C ASN A 174 -12.92 0.09 7.28
N ALA A 175 -13.69 -0.54 6.38
CA ALA A 175 -14.73 -1.48 6.78
C ALA A 175 -14.17 -2.84 7.23
N ILE A 176 -12.89 -3.13 6.94
CA ILE A 176 -12.16 -4.29 7.42
C ILE A 176 -11.92 -4.15 8.93
N ARG A 177 -12.19 -5.22 9.68
CA ARG A 177 -12.00 -5.33 11.12
C ARG A 177 -11.22 -6.57 11.48
#